data_AF-A0A9D8SXY2-F1
#
_entry.id   AF-A0A9D8SXY2-F1
#
_cell.length_a   1.000
_cell.length_b   1.000
_cell.length_c   1.000
_cell.angle_alpha   90.00
_cell.angle_beta   90.00
_cell.angle_gamma   90.00
#
_symmetry.space_group_name_H-M   'P 1'
#
loop_
_entity.id
_entity.type
_entity.pdbx_description
1 polymer ?
#
loop_
_entity_poly.entity_id
_entity_poly.type
_entity_poly.pdbx_seq_one_letter_code
_entity_poly.pdbx_strand_id
1 'polypeptide(L)'
;ARRFGVSDAFISITVLAVGTSLPELAASIASAAKKNTQMALGNIIGSNIFNISFILGLCSQVSPLRSVGITPFDYGTMILAALMPVLFFLLGKRISRIGGLLMLVMYVLYLLKIAG
;
A
#
# COMPACT_ATOMS: atom_id res chain seq x y z
N ALA A 1 20.32 11.15 15.28
CA ALA A 1 19.78 11.58 13.98
C ALA A 1 20.83 12.33 13.14
N ARG A 2 21.31 13.54 13.51
CA ARG A 2 22.33 14.30 12.75
C ARG A 2 23.70 13.65 12.53
N ARG A 3 24.04 12.55 13.22
CA ARG A 3 25.34 11.86 13.12
C ARG A 3 25.43 10.78 12.02
N PHE A 4 24.32 10.42 11.37
CA PHE A 4 24.28 9.33 10.38
C PHE A 4 24.11 9.79 8.92
N GLY A 5 24.16 11.10 8.64
CA GLY A 5 24.06 11.62 7.26
C GLY A 5 22.70 11.36 6.58
N VAL A 6 21.73 10.83 7.31
CA VAL A 6 20.37 10.57 6.81
C VAL A 6 19.57 11.86 6.92
N SER A 7 19.16 12.39 5.77
CA SER A 7 18.28 13.56 5.67
C SER A 7 17.03 13.37 6.52
N ASP A 8 16.59 14.42 7.23
CA ASP A 8 15.32 14.42 7.95
C ASP A 8 14.14 14.06 7.03
N ALA A 9 14.25 14.31 5.71
CA ALA A 9 13.28 13.89 4.72
C ALA A 9 13.24 12.36 4.49
N PHE A 10 14.39 11.66 4.56
CA PHE A 10 14.44 10.20 4.43
C PHE A 10 13.85 9.52 5.68
N ILE A 11 14.16 10.04 6.88
CA ILE A 11 13.52 9.54 8.12
C ILE A 11 12.03 9.81 8.07
N SER A 12 11.61 11.02 7.66
CA SER A 12 10.20 11.36 7.55
C SER A 12 9.48 10.48 6.54
N ILE A 13 9.99 10.28 5.33
CA ILE A 13 9.30 9.49 4.31
C ILE A 13 9.32 8.00 4.65
N THR A 14 10.45 7.43 5.08
CA THR A 14 10.55 5.99 5.32
C THR A 14 9.95 5.59 6.66
N VAL A 15 10.23 6.31 7.76
CA VAL A 15 9.72 5.93 9.08
C VAL A 15 8.25 6.33 9.25
N LEU A 16 7.81 7.47 8.72
CA LEU A 16 6.40 7.85 8.80
C LEU A 16 5.55 6.97 7.88
N ALA A 17 5.92 6.79 6.60
CA ALA A 17 5.08 6.02 5.69
C ALA A 17 5.03 4.53 6.05
N VAL A 18 6.16 3.94 6.44
CA VAL A 18 6.18 2.56 6.94
C VAL A 18 5.51 2.49 8.32
N GLY A 19 5.74 3.48 9.18
CA GLY A 19 5.14 3.58 10.52
C GLY A 19 3.62 3.65 10.50
N THR A 20 3.02 4.34 9.53
CA THR A 20 1.57 4.45 9.38
C THR A 20 0.90 3.23 8.78
N SER A 21 1.65 2.28 8.19
CA SER A 21 1.07 1.06 7.60
C SER A 21 1.52 -0.23 8.31
N LEU A 22 2.47 -0.11 9.24
CA LEU A 22 2.95 -1.21 10.08
C LEU A 22 1.86 -1.80 10.98
N PRO A 23 1.03 -1.01 11.69
CA PRO A 23 -0.06 -1.54 12.49
C PRO A 23 -1.07 -2.34 11.65
N GLU A 24 -1.42 -1.84 10.47
CA GLU A 24 -2.35 -2.48 9.54
C GLU A 24 -1.75 -3.76 8.95
N LEU A 25 -0.47 -3.74 8.61
CA LEU A 25 0.25 -4.92 8.17
C LEU A 25 0.26 -6.00 9.26
N ALA A 26 0.56 -5.62 10.51
CA ALA A 26 0.54 -6.53 11.65
C ALA A 26 -0.86 -7.11 11.90
N ALA A 27 -1.91 -6.28 11.85
CA ALA A 27 -3.29 -6.72 12.01
C ALA A 27 -3.74 -7.68 10.89
N SER A 28 -3.36 -7.39 9.64
CA SER A 28 -3.62 -8.23 8.48
C SER A 28 -2.92 -9.58 8.57
N ILE A 29 -1.64 -9.60 8.97
CA ILE A 29 -0.86 -10.83 9.18
C ILE A 29 -1.45 -11.65 10.32
N ALA A 30 -1.77 -11.03 11.46
CA ALA A 30 -2.37 -11.72 12.60
C ALA A 30 -3.73 -12.36 12.24
N SER A 31 -4.57 -11.66 11.47
CA SER A 31 -5.86 -12.19 10.99
C SER A 31 -5.66 -13.32 9.99
N ALA A 32 -4.71 -13.19 9.06
CA ALA A 32 -4.36 -14.23 8.10
C ALA A 32 -3.79 -15.49 8.78
N ALA A 33 -2.96 -15.34 9.81
CA ALA A 33 -2.40 -16.43 10.60
C ALA A 33 -3.48 -17.23 11.35
N LYS A 34 -4.55 -16.56 11.79
CA LYS A 34 -5.74 -17.19 12.36
C LYS A 34 -6.69 -17.80 11.31
N LYS A 35 -6.29 -17.88 10.04
CA LYS A 35 -7.10 -18.33 8.88
C LYS A 35 -8.33 -17.46 8.60
N ASN A 36 -8.39 -16.24 9.16
CA ASN A 36 -9.45 -15.26 8.92
C ASN A 36 -9.09 -14.36 7.73
N THR A 37 -8.99 -14.95 6.54
CA THR A 37 -8.60 -14.24 5.31
C THR A 37 -9.56 -13.11 4.94
N GLN A 38 -10.86 -13.25 5.24
CA GLN A 38 -11.84 -12.19 4.99
C GLN A 38 -11.58 -10.94 5.84
N MET A 39 -11.18 -11.12 7.10
CA MET A 39 -10.85 -10.01 8.00
C MET A 39 -9.55 -9.32 7.56
N ALA A 40 -8.54 -10.09 7.12
CA ALA A 40 -7.31 -9.55 6.57
C ALA A 40 -7.57 -8.70 5.31
N LEU A 41 -8.43 -9.19 4.40
CA LEU A 41 -8.82 -8.44 3.20
C LEU A 41 -9.64 -7.20 3.53
N GLY A 42 -10.58 -7.31 4.47
CA GLY A 42 -11.37 -6.18 4.94
C GLY A 42 -10.50 -5.06 5.51
N ASN A 43 -9.45 -5.41 6.27
CA ASN A 43 -8.49 -4.44 6.78
C ASN A 43 -7.74 -3.73 5.64
N ILE A 44 -7.17 -4.49 4.68
CA ILE A 44 -6.40 -3.92 3.56
C ILE A 44 -7.26 -2.99 2.70
N ILE A 45 -8.46 -3.45 2.31
CA ILE A 45 -9.37 -2.69 1.45
C ILE A 45 -9.89 -1.45 2.21
N GLY A 46 -10.33 -1.64 3.45
CA GLY A 46 -10.87 -0.57 4.29
C GLY A 46 -9.85 0.54 4.55
N SER A 47 -8.63 0.19 4.94
CA SER A 47 -7.57 1.17 5.21
C SER A 47 -7.19 1.97 3.96
N ASN A 48 -7.12 1.33 2.78
CA ASN A 48 -6.83 2.05 1.54
C ASN A 48 -7.96 3.01 1.15
N ILE A 49 -9.22 2.59 1.30
CA ILE A 49 -10.38 3.45 1.03
C ILE A 49 -10.41 4.63 2.00
N PHE A 50 -10.13 4.40 3.29
CA PHE A 50 -10.07 5.45 4.30
C PHE A 50 -8.95 6.45 4.01
N ASN A 51 -7.75 5.96 3.68
CA ASN A 51 -6.60 6.81 3.38
C ASN A 51 -6.85 7.68 2.14
N ILE A 52 -7.45 7.14 1.08
CA ILE A 52 -7.73 7.89 -0.15
C ILE A 52 -8.92 8.85 0.04
N SER A 53 -10.02 8.38 0.62
CA SER A 53 -11.25 9.17 0.73
C SER A 53 -11.16 10.23 1.82
N PHE A 54 -10.69 9.84 3.01
CA PHE A 54 -10.72 10.70 4.18
C PHE A 54 -9.43 11.48 4.34
N ILE A 55 -8.28 10.80 4.44
CA ILE A 55 -7.00 11.48 4.71
C ILE A 55 -6.60 12.36 3.51
N LEU A 56 -6.50 11.78 2.32
CA LEU A 56 -6.18 12.50 1.09
C LEU A 56 -7.23 13.59 0.77
N GLY A 57 -8.52 13.28 0.99
CA GLY A 57 -9.62 14.24 0.86
C GLY A 57 -9.44 15.47 1.75
N LEU A 58 -9.21 15.26 3.06
CA LEU A 58 -8.95 16.35 4.01
C LEU A 58 -7.67 17.11 3.68
N CYS A 59 -6.58 16.41 3.32
CA CYS A 59 -5.33 17.06 2.91
C CYS A 59 -5.55 17.98 1.69
N SER A 60 -6.37 17.56 0.72
CA SER A 60 -6.68 18.36 -0.47
C SER A 60 -7.45 19.64 -0.17
N GLN A 61 -8.23 19.67 0.91
CA GLN A 61 -8.94 20.87 1.36
C GLN A 61 -8.02 21.87 2.07
N VAL A 62 -7.01 21.37 2.79
CA VAL A 62 -6.05 22.20 3.52
C VAL A 62 -4.96 22.75 2.59
N SER A 63 -4.46 21.94 1.65
CA SER A 63 -3.41 22.33 0.72
C SER A 63 -3.56 21.64 -0.64
N PRO A 64 -3.32 22.35 -1.77
CA PRO A 64 -3.35 21.74 -3.09
C PRO A 64 -2.32 20.61 -3.19
N LEU A 65 -2.79 19.39 -3.42
CA LEU A 65 -1.94 18.22 -3.62
C LEU A 65 -1.26 18.32 -4.99
N ARG A 66 0.08 18.40 -5.00
CA ARG A 66 0.87 18.35 -6.24
C ARG A 66 1.49 16.96 -6.39
N SER A 67 1.24 16.30 -7.51
CA SER A 67 1.83 15.01 -7.87
C SER A 67 3.26 15.14 -8.43
N VAL A 68 4.13 15.84 -7.71
CA VAL A 68 5.52 16.05 -8.16
C VAL A 68 6.27 14.72 -8.08
N GLY A 69 6.77 14.24 -9.22
CA GLY A 69 7.57 13.02 -9.30
C GLY A 69 6.76 11.72 -9.43
N ILE A 70 5.43 11.77 -9.57
CA ILE A 70 4.59 10.59 -9.83
C ILE A 70 4.34 10.49 -11.35
N THR A 71 4.72 9.35 -11.94
CA THR A 71 4.56 9.08 -13.37
C THR A 71 3.23 8.38 -13.67
N PRO A 72 2.70 8.46 -14.91
CA PRO A 72 1.51 7.71 -15.31
C PRO A 72 1.63 6.19 -15.10
N PHE A 73 2.86 5.67 -15.17
CA PHE A 73 3.16 4.28 -14.87
C PHE A 73 2.85 3.94 -13.40
N ASP A 74 3.20 4.84 -12.47
CA ASP A 74 2.99 4.62 -11.04
C ASP A 74 1.48 4.55 -10.74
N TYR A 75 0.68 5.46 -11.31
CA TYR A 75 -0.78 5.38 -11.24
C TYR A 75 -1.32 4.07 -11.84
N GLY A 76 -0.82 3.64 -12.99
CA GLY A 76 -1.20 2.38 -13.61
C GLY A 76 -0.91 1.17 -12.71
N THR A 77 0.27 1.12 -12.09
CA THR A 77 0.62 0.05 -11.14
C THR A 77 -0.24 0.06 -9.89
N MET A 78 -0.55 1.23 -9.33
CA MET A 78 -1.45 1.36 -8.17
C MET A 78 -2.86 0.86 -8.48
N ILE A 79 -3.40 1.24 -9.65
CA ILE A 79 -4.72 0.79 -10.10
C ILE A 79 -4.73 -0.72 -10.33
N LEU A 80 -3.72 -1.27 -11.01
CA LEU A 80 -3.59 -2.71 -11.23
C LEU A 80 -3.52 -3.48 -9.90
N ALA A 81 -2.72 -3.02 -8.95
CA ALA A 81 -2.60 -3.62 -7.63
C ALA A 81 -3.93 -3.59 -6.85
N ALA A 82 -4.69 -2.50 -6.97
CA ALA A 82 -6.01 -2.36 -6.34
C ALA A 82 -7.07 -3.26 -7.00
N LEU A 83 -7.00 -3.47 -8.32
CA LEU A 83 -7.95 -4.30 -9.07
C LEU A 83 -7.70 -5.79 -8.90
N MET A 84 -6.47 -6.24 -8.66
CA MET A 84 -6.16 -7.66 -8.51
C MET A 84 -7.01 -8.39 -7.44
N PRO A 85 -7.13 -7.88 -6.19
CA PRO A 85 -8.00 -8.50 -5.18
C PRO A 85 -9.47 -8.56 -5.60
N VAL A 86 -9.96 -7.52 -6.27
CA VAL A 86 -11.34 -7.44 -6.78
C VAL A 86 -11.56 -8.50 -7.87
N LEU A 87 -10.61 -8.64 -8.80
CA LEU A 87 -10.68 -9.64 -9.85
C LEU A 87 -10.70 -11.07 -9.29
N PHE A 88 -9.86 -11.37 -8.29
CA PHE A 88 -9.90 -12.67 -7.62
C PHE A 88 -11.26 -12.94 -6.96
N PHE A 89 -11.83 -11.94 -6.29
CA PHE A 89 -13.14 -12.03 -5.67
C PHE A 89 -14.25 -12.30 -6.70
N LEU A 90 -14.28 -11.55 -7.82
CA LEU A 90 -15.27 -11.71 -8.90
C LEU A 90 -15.18 -13.07 -9.59
N LEU A 91 -13.98 -13.64 -9.70
CA LEU A 91 -13.76 -14.98 -10.26
C LEU A 91 -14.15 -16.11 -9.29
N GLY A 92 -14.69 -15.80 -8.10
CA GLY A 92 -15.00 -16.77 -7.05
C GLY A 92 -13.75 -17.45 -6.47
N LYS A 93 -12.55 -16.94 -6.79
CA LYS A 93 -11.29 -17.51 -6.35
C LYS A 93 -10.87 -16.83 -5.04
N ARG A 94 -10.59 -17.63 -4.01
CA ARG A 94 -9.86 -17.12 -2.85
C ARG A 94 -8.46 -16.71 -3.31
N ILE A 95 -7.91 -15.65 -2.72
CA ILE A 95 -6.50 -15.31 -2.95
C ILE A 95 -5.64 -16.49 -2.49
N SER A 96 -5.14 -17.23 -3.46
CA SER A 96 -4.26 -18.37 -3.25
C SER A 96 -2.83 -17.88 -3.00
N ARG A 97 -1.94 -18.78 -2.57
CA ARG A 97 -0.51 -18.46 -2.44
C ARG A 97 0.08 -17.89 -3.74
N ILE A 98 -0.41 -18.35 -4.89
CA ILE A 98 0.01 -17.87 -6.21
C ILE A 98 -0.46 -16.43 -6.44
N GLY A 99 -1.71 -16.10 -6.09
CA GLY A 99 -2.22 -14.73 -6.19
C GLY A 99 -1.44 -13.77 -5.30
N GLY A 100 -1.14 -14.17 -4.06
CA GLY A 100 -0.30 -13.40 -3.15
C GLY A 100 1.14 -13.24 -3.64
N LEU A 101 1.75 -14.30 -4.17
CA LEU A 101 3.09 -14.25 -4.76
C LEU A 101 3.15 -13.29 -5.96
N LEU A 102 2.14 -13.31 -6.82
CA LEU A 102 2.07 -12.41 -7.98
C LEU A 102 2.02 -10.94 -7.54
N MET A 103 1.20 -10.62 -6.54
CA MET A 103 1.13 -9.28 -5.97
C MET A 103 2.45 -8.85 -5.31
N LEU A 104 3.15 -9.78 -4.65
CA LEU A 104 4.45 -9.51 -4.04
C LEU A 104 5.54 -9.28 -5.09
N VAL A 105 5.56 -10.07 -6.17
CA VAL A 105 6.48 -9.87 -7.30
C VAL A 105 6.23 -8.51 -7.96
N MET A 106 4.97 -8.16 -8.21
CA MET A 106 4.61 -6.84 -8.74
C MET A 106 5.13 -5.71 -7.84
N TYR A 107 4.97 -5.83 -6.52
CA TYR A 107 5.48 -4.85 -5.56
C TYR A 107 7.01 -4.73 -5.59
N VAL A 108 7.73 -5.86 -5.62
CA VAL A 108 9.20 -5.86 -5.70
C VAL A 108 9.69 -5.24 -7.00
N LEU A 109 9.08 -5.57 -8.14
CA LEU A 109 9.43 -4.98 -9.44
C LEU A 109 9.20 -3.46 -9.45
N TYR A 110 8.11 -3.01 -8.84
CA TYR A 110 7.83 -1.58 -8.70
C TYR A 110 8.87 -0.87 -7.83
N LEU A 111 9.26 -1.46 -6.70
CA LEU A 111 10.33 -0.93 -5.85
C LEU A 111 11.67 -0.83 -6.59
N LEU A 112 12.04 -1.86 -7.37
CA LEU A 112 13.27 -1.84 -8.16
C LEU A 112 13.28 -0.73 -9.21
N LYS A 113 12.13 -0.46 -9.85
CA LYS A 113 11.96 0.63 -10.81
C LYS A 113 12.09 2.02 -10.17
N ILE A 114 11.66 2.19 -8.91
CA ILE A 114 11.79 3.47 -8.20
C ILE A 114 13.20 3.67 -7.62
N ALA A 115 13.87 2.57 -7.24
CA ALA A 115 15.21 2.62 -6.67
C ALA A 115 16.32 2.83 -7.71
N GLY A 116 16.05 2.56 -8.99
CA GLY A 116 16.96 2.79 -10.13
C GLY A 116 16.63 4.06 -10.88
#